data_AF-A0A939IU17-F1
#
_entry.id   AF-A0A939IU17-F1
#
_cell.length_a   1.000
_cell.length_b   1.000
_cell.length_c   1.000
_cell.angle_alpha   90.00
_cell.angle_beta   90.00
_cell.angle_gamma   90.00
#
_symmetry.space_group_name_H-M   'P 1'
#
loop_
_entity.id
_entity.type
_entity.pdbx_description
1 polymer ?
#
loop_
_entity_poly.entity_id
_entity_poly.type
_entity_poly.pdbx_seq_one_letter_code
_entity_poly.pdbx_strand_id
1 'polypeptide(L)'
;NNEKLLADPMYMGARHKRISQEEYDAFMEDFIRAVKRRWPDAMIQFEDFAQQNAMPLLNRYRNEVCCFNDDIQGTAAVTVGTLLAACRTNGAKLSEQKVVFVGA
;
A
#
# COMPACT_ATOMS: atom_id res chain seq x y z
N ASN A 1 14.06 -11.85 -3.84
CA ASN A 1 14.60 -12.41 -2.57
C ASN A 1 13.92 -13.71 -2.15
N ASN A 2 12.93 -14.21 -2.89
CA ASN A 2 12.39 -15.56 -2.67
C ASN A 2 13.24 -16.56 -3.46
N GLU A 3 14.12 -17.30 -2.79
CA GLU A 3 15.06 -18.22 -3.43
C GLU A 3 14.35 -19.37 -4.17
N LYS A 4 13.15 -19.78 -3.73
CA LYS A 4 12.37 -20.82 -4.42
C LYS A 4 11.97 -20.37 -5.83
N LEU A 5 11.50 -19.13 -5.96
CA LEU A 5 11.13 -18.57 -7.27
C LEU A 5 12.35 -18.29 -8.14
N LEU A 6 13.48 -17.90 -7.55
CA LEU A 6 14.73 -17.72 -8.30
C LEU A 6 15.26 -19.04 -8.89
N ALA A 7 15.10 -20.13 -8.15
CA ALA A 7 15.50 -21.48 -8.58
C ALA A 7 14.49 -22.15 -9.52
N ASP A 8 13.26 -21.66 -9.61
CA ASP A 8 12.20 -22.28 -10.41
C ASP A 8 12.43 -22.04 -11.91
N PRO A 9 12.66 -23.09 -12.74
CA PRO A 9 12.84 -22.95 -14.18
C PRO A 9 11.61 -22.36 -14.89
N MET A 10 10.41 -22.47 -14.31
CA MET A 10 9.18 -21.92 -14.86
C MET A 10 8.89 -20.48 -14.40
N TYR A 11 9.73 -19.88 -13.55
CA TYR A 11 9.52 -18.51 -13.11
C TYR A 11 9.59 -17.51 -14.27
N MET A 12 8.50 -16.75 -14.44
CA MET A 12 8.31 -15.79 -15.54
C MET A 12 8.84 -14.38 -15.23
N GLY A 13 9.24 -14.12 -13.98
CA GLY A 13 9.75 -12.82 -13.58
C GLY A 13 11.24 -12.63 -13.85
N ALA A 14 11.74 -11.43 -13.54
CA ALA A 14 13.16 -11.14 -13.63
C ALA A 14 13.98 -11.97 -12.63
N ARG A 15 14.99 -12.69 -13.12
CA ARG A 15 15.80 -13.65 -12.33
C ARG A 15 16.97 -12.97 -11.62
N HIS A 16 16.65 -12.05 -10.71
CA HIS A 16 17.64 -11.42 -9.83
C HIS A 16 17.03 -11.09 -8.47
N LYS A 17 17.89 -10.79 -7.48
CA LYS A 17 17.44 -10.27 -6.17
C LYS A 17 16.85 -8.87 -6.35
N ARG A 18 16.06 -8.40 -5.38
CA ARG A 18 15.52 -7.04 -5.44
C ARG A 18 16.68 -6.04 -5.55
N ILE A 19 16.50 -5.03 -6.40
CA ILE A 19 17.45 -3.94 -6.63
C ILE A 19 17.70 -3.12 -5.36
N SER A 20 18.70 -2.25 -5.39
CA SER A 20 18.96 -1.33 -4.29
C SER A 20 17.81 -0.35 -4.08
N GLN A 21 17.75 0.28 -2.90
CA GLN A 21 16.71 1.27 -2.60
C GLN A 21 16.78 2.48 -3.53
N GLU A 22 17.98 2.93 -3.89
CA GLU A 22 18.18 4.07 -4.78
C GLU A 22 17.65 3.80 -6.20
N GLU A 23 17.99 2.63 -6.75
CA GLU A 23 17.48 2.21 -8.07
C GLU A 23 15.96 2.02 -8.04
N TYR A 24 15.42 1.50 -6.93
CA TYR A 24 13.99 1.34 -6.73
C TYR A 24 13.26 2.69 -6.70
N ASP A 25 13.77 3.65 -5.94
CA ASP A 25 13.15 4.97 -5.80
C ASP A 25 13.19 5.73 -7.13
N ALA A 26 14.29 5.63 -7.89
CA ALA A 26 14.42 6.19 -9.22
C ALA A 26 13.42 5.56 -10.20
N PHE A 27 13.29 4.23 -10.18
CA PHE A 27 12.31 3.51 -11.01
C PHE A 27 10.87 3.92 -10.69
N MET A 28 10.53 4.06 -9.41
CA MET A 28 9.18 4.47 -8.99
C MET A 28 8.87 5.91 -9.42
N GLU A 29 9.85 6.82 -9.34
CA GLU A 29 9.69 8.19 -9.84
C GLU A 29 9.39 8.21 -11.35
N ASP A 30 10.15 7.44 -12.13
CA ASP A 30 9.94 7.34 -13.58
C ASP A 30 8.55 6.77 -13.92
N PHE A 31 8.10 5.75 -13.19
CA PHE A 31 6.75 5.20 -13.33
C PHE A 31 5.67 6.26 -13.07
N ILE A 32 5.74 6.96 -11.94
CA ILE A 32 4.75 7.98 -11.56
C ILE A 32 4.72 9.11 -12.58
N ARG A 33 5.89 9.60 -13.01
CA ARG A 33 6.00 10.63 -14.04
C ARG A 33 5.40 10.19 -15.37
N ALA A 34 5.67 8.95 -15.79
CA ALA A 34 5.14 8.40 -17.04
C ALA A 34 3.62 8.31 -17.02
N VAL A 35 3.04 7.81 -15.93
CA VAL A 35 1.58 7.72 -15.75
C VAL A 35 0.95 9.11 -15.74
N LYS A 36 1.45 10.02 -14.89
CA LYS A 36 0.95 11.40 -14.78
C LYS A 36 1.01 12.16 -16.11
N ARG A 37 2.09 11.98 -16.89
CA ARG A 37 2.23 12.60 -18.21
C ARG A 37 1.18 12.10 -19.21
N ARG A 38 0.86 10.80 -19.17
CA ARG A 38 -0.02 10.16 -20.16
C ARG A 38 -1.50 10.23 -19.78
N TRP A 39 -1.79 10.15 -18.48
CA TRP A 39 -3.12 10.15 -17.86
C TRP A 39 -3.08 10.96 -16.55
N PRO A 40 -3.21 12.29 -16.63
CA PRO A 40 -3.03 13.16 -15.47
C PRO A 40 -4.05 12.93 -14.34
N ASP A 41 -5.26 12.47 -14.70
CA ASP A 41 -6.36 12.25 -13.76
C ASP A 41 -6.56 10.78 -13.39
N ALA A 42 -5.63 9.90 -13.77
CA ALA A 42 -5.72 8.49 -13.39
C ALA A 42 -5.54 8.31 -11.88
N MET A 43 -6.36 7.45 -11.30
CA MET A 43 -6.19 6.99 -9.93
C MET A 43 -5.16 5.88 -9.86
N ILE A 44 -4.16 6.02 -8.98
CA ILE A 44 -3.12 5.02 -8.73
C ILE A 44 -3.38 4.38 -7.36
N GLN A 45 -3.73 3.10 -7.35
CA GLN A 45 -3.78 2.29 -6.14
C GLN A 45 -2.46 1.56 -5.97
N PHE A 46 -1.78 1.78 -4.84
CA PHE A 46 -0.63 0.97 -4.43
C PHE A 46 -1.13 -0.24 -3.62
N GLU A 47 -0.61 -1.43 -3.95
CA GLU A 47 -1.05 -2.71 -3.38
C GLU A 47 0.16 -3.61 -3.09
N ASP A 48 0.14 -4.36 -1.98
CA ASP A 48 1.10 -5.41 -1.64
C ASP A 48 2.57 -4.94 -1.61
N PHE A 49 2.80 -3.67 -1.27
CA PHE A 49 4.14 -3.14 -1.06
C PHE A 49 4.64 -3.56 0.32
N ALA A 50 5.93 -3.94 0.41
CA ALA A 50 6.57 -4.17 1.71
C ALA A 50 6.41 -2.93 2.60
N GLN A 51 6.16 -3.13 3.90
CA GLN A 51 5.87 -2.06 4.86
C GLN A 51 6.90 -0.93 4.83
N GLN A 52 8.19 -1.28 4.68
CA GLN A 52 9.29 -0.32 4.55
C GLN A 52 9.19 0.62 3.34
N ASN A 53 8.41 0.26 2.32
CA ASN A 53 8.20 1.05 1.10
C ASN A 53 6.79 1.63 1.00
N ALA A 54 5.76 0.93 1.48
CA ALA A 54 4.36 1.33 1.32
C ALA A 54 4.09 2.74 1.87
N MET A 55 4.49 3.01 3.12
CA MET A 55 4.26 4.30 3.75
C MET A 55 5.12 5.44 3.14
N PRO A 56 6.43 5.25 2.87
CA PRO A 56 7.22 6.25 2.14
C PRO A 56 6.66 6.62 0.76
N LEU A 57 6.24 5.62 -0.04
CA LEU A 57 5.65 5.87 -1.36
C LEU A 57 4.35 6.66 -1.27
N LEU A 58 3.46 6.26 -0.36
CA LEU A 58 2.21 6.98 -0.13
C LEU A 58 2.47 8.44 0.27
N ASN A 59 3.36 8.67 1.24
CA ASN A 59 3.67 10.03 1.71
C ASN A 59 4.30 10.90 0.63
N ARG A 60 5.15 10.32 -0.23
CA ARG A 60 5.82 11.03 -1.31
C ARG A 60 4.82 11.50 -2.38
N TYR A 61 3.89 10.64 -2.81
CA TYR A 61 3.11 10.89 -4.02
C TYR A 61 1.67 11.36 -3.79
N ARG A 62 1.10 11.18 -2.58
CA ARG A 62 -0.32 11.50 -2.28
C ARG A 62 -0.76 12.94 -2.53
N ASN A 63 0.17 13.88 -2.56
CA ASN A 63 -0.12 15.30 -2.85
C ASN A 63 0.26 15.70 -4.28
N GLU A 64 0.84 14.78 -5.06
CA GLU A 64 1.30 15.02 -6.42
C GLU A 64 0.40 14.37 -7.48
N VAL A 65 -0.16 13.21 -7.17
CA VAL A 65 -1.07 12.43 -8.03
C VAL A 65 -2.25 11.92 -7.23
N CYS A 66 -3.35 11.59 -7.92
CA CYS A 66 -4.49 10.92 -7.30
C CYS A 66 -4.09 9.49 -6.95
N CYS A 67 -3.61 9.26 -5.73
CA CYS A 67 -3.21 7.93 -5.28
C CYS A 67 -3.58 7.62 -3.84
N PHE A 68 -3.70 6.33 -3.55
CA PHE A 68 -3.87 5.79 -2.21
C PHE A 68 -3.18 4.42 -2.11
N ASN A 69 -3.04 3.90 -0.89
CA ASN A 69 -2.60 2.52 -0.67
C ASN A 69 -3.72 1.74 0.05
N ASP A 70 -4.15 0.61 -0.51
CA ASP A 70 -5.32 -0.12 0.01
C ASP A 70 -4.99 -0.87 1.31
N ASP A 71 -3.79 -1.47 1.40
CA ASP A 71 -3.32 -2.15 2.62
C ASP A 71 -3.41 -1.24 3.86
N ILE A 72 -3.06 0.04 3.70
CA ILE A 72 -3.07 1.05 4.76
C ILE A 72 -4.45 1.71 4.89
N GLN A 73 -4.93 2.33 3.82
CA GLN A 73 -6.10 3.23 3.87
C GLN A 73 -7.41 2.47 3.66
N GLY A 74 -7.43 1.47 2.78
CA GLY A 74 -8.58 0.60 2.53
C GLY A 74 -8.91 -0.26 3.75
N THR A 75 -7.93 -0.98 4.28
CA THR A 75 -8.07 -1.80 5.50
C THR A 75 -8.52 -0.94 6.69
N ALA A 76 -7.97 0.26 6.85
CA ALA A 76 -8.40 1.19 7.90
C ALA A 76 -9.87 1.61 7.73
N ALA A 77 -10.30 1.95 6.50
CA ALA A 77 -11.65 2.41 6.22
C ALA A 77 -12.70 1.33 6.52
N VAL A 78 -12.50 0.09 6.04
CA VAL A 78 -13.44 -1.02 6.29
C VAL A 78 -13.48 -1.40 7.78
N THR A 79 -12.33 -1.36 8.46
CA THR A 79 -12.24 -1.66 9.90
C THR A 79 -13.03 -0.63 10.72
N VAL A 80 -12.80 0.67 10.48
CA VAL A 80 -13.53 1.74 11.18
C VAL A 80 -15.01 1.69 10.85
N GLY A 81 -15.39 1.47 9.59
CA GLY A 81 -16.79 1.31 9.19
C GLY A 81 -17.50 0.18 9.96
N THR A 82 -16.79 -0.93 10.16
CA THR A 82 -17.28 -2.08 10.92
C THR A 82 -17.40 -1.78 12.41
N LEU A 83 -16.39 -1.13 13.02
CA LEU A 83 -16.44 -0.72 14.42
C LEU A 83 -17.59 0.25 14.71
N LEU A 84 -17.84 1.20 13.79
CA LEU A 84 -18.97 2.12 13.89
C LEU A 84 -20.32 1.38 13.84
N ALA A 85 -20.45 0.38 12.99
CA ALA A 85 -21.65 -0.46 12.93
C ALA A 85 -21.86 -1.26 14.22
N ALA A 86 -20.81 -1.88 14.75
CA ALA A 86 -20.86 -2.62 16.02
C ALA A 86 -21.24 -1.72 17.21
N CYS A 87 -20.67 -0.51 17.27
CA CYS A 87 -21.00 0.49 18.30
C CYS A 87 -22.47 0.90 18.25
N ARG A 88 -23.04 1.11 17.05
CA ARG A 88 -24.47 1.40 16.88
C ARG A 88 -25.35 0.28 17.41
N THR A 89 -25.01 -0.97 17.10
CA THR A 89 -25.74 -2.15 17.59
C THR A 89 -25.64 -2.27 19.11
N ASN A 90 -24.48 -1.93 19.70
CA ASN A 90 -24.25 -1.99 21.14
C ASN A 90 -24.81 -0.76 21.91
N GLY A 91 -25.31 0.27 21.22
CA GLY A 91 -25.78 1.50 21.85
C GLY A 91 -24.69 2.34 22.53
N ALA A 92 -23.42 2.16 22.13
CA ALA A 92 -22.26 2.84 22.70
C ALA A 92 -21.55 3.70 21.64
N LYS A 93 -20.70 4.63 22.07
CA LYS A 93 -19.84 5.41 21.16
C LYS A 93 -18.52 4.71 20.93
N LEU A 94 -17.94 4.89 19.74
CA LEU A 94 -16.58 4.38 19.44
C LEU A 94 -15.53 5.00 20.37
N SER A 95 -15.71 6.26 20.77
CA SER A 95 -14.83 6.96 21.72
C SER A 95 -14.81 6.37 23.12
N GLU A 96 -15.77 5.51 23.46
CA GLU A 96 -15.85 4.83 24.77
C GLU A 96 -15.15 3.47 24.76
N GLN A 97 -14.76 2.97 23.59
CA GLN A 97 -14.14 1.66 23.43
C GLN A 97 -12.65 1.71 23.75
N LYS A 98 -12.15 0.65 24.40
CA LYS A 98 -10.71 0.39 24.53
C LYS A 98 -10.30 -0.59 23.44
N VAL A 99 -9.32 -0.21 22.62
CA VAL A 99 -8.88 -0.99 21.46
C VAL A 99 -7.51 -1.60 21.72
N VAL A 100 -7.35 -2.89 21.42
CA VAL A 100 -6.07 -3.61 21.46
C VAL A 100 -5.77 -4.11 20.05
N PHE A 101 -4.57 -3.83 19.54
CA PHE A 101 -4.09 -4.32 18.25
C PHE A 101 -3.20 -5.55 18.43
N VAL A 102 -3.34 -6.54 17.55
CA VAL A 102 -2.47 -7.72 17.47
C VAL A 102 -1.77 -7.69 16.11
N GLY A 103 -0.52 -7.21 16.10
CA GLY A 103 0.28 -6.92 14.88
C GLY A 103 0.60 -5.42 14.75
N ALA A 104 1.81 -5.08 14.28
CA ALA A 104 2.30 -3.71 14.06
C ALA A 104 3.36 -3.66 12.94
#